data_AF-A0AAW4XGF2-F1
#
_entry.id   AF-A0AAW4XGF2-F1
#
_cell.length_a   1.000
_cell.length_b   1.000
_cell.length_c   1.000
_cell.angle_alpha   90.00
_cell.angle_beta   90.00
_cell.angle_gamma   90.00
#
_symmetry.space_group_name_H-M   'P 1'
#
loop_
_entity.id
_entity.type
_entity.pdbx_description
1 polymer ?
#
loop_
_entity_poly.entity_id
_entity_poly.type
_entity_poly.pdbx_seq_one_letter_code
_entity_poly.pdbx_strand_id
1 'polypeptide(L)'
;MSIRSFRSVLTARRSFRAGVLVAVGVASAALFGGGTAAAAPVTCVSPPSANDILVSDTASCGATAEDAFARAYAADSGTAVSVAESAGAAEAHATGFGTALSAARDGGRSFAYALGGGLSHSWAQGPATTLSVAGYGSGATADTTGVTCVGAQSFAVNTATGQWCAVGVGSTPR
;
A
#
# COMPACT_ATOMS: atom_id res chain seq x y z
N MET A 1 -51.32 -52.77 35.16
CA MET A 1 -50.92 -52.17 36.46
C MET A 1 -50.72 -50.68 36.23
N SER A 2 -51.73 -49.85 36.46
CA SER A 2 -52.09 -49.17 37.72
C SER A 2 -51.17 -47.99 38.06
N ILE A 3 -51.72 -46.80 37.85
CA ILE A 3 -51.28 -45.47 38.29
C ILE A 3 -51.14 -45.42 39.80
N ARG A 4 -50.06 -44.79 40.32
CA ARG A 4 -50.14 -43.98 41.55
C ARG A 4 -49.21 -42.77 41.49
N SER A 5 -49.85 -41.63 41.78
CA SER A 5 -49.33 -40.30 42.07
C SER A 5 -49.00 -40.17 43.58
N PHE A 6 -48.49 -38.99 43.97
CA PHE A 6 -48.42 -38.36 45.30
C PHE A 6 -47.14 -38.63 46.13
N ARG A 7 -46.51 -37.67 46.82
CA ARG A 7 -46.53 -36.18 46.89
C ARG A 7 -45.46 -35.79 47.92
N SER A 8 -44.94 -34.55 47.82
CA SER A 8 -44.35 -33.71 48.90
C SER A 8 -43.05 -34.18 49.56
N VAL A 9 -42.09 -33.30 49.89
CA VAL A 9 -42.10 -32.44 51.09
C VAL A 9 -40.95 -31.40 51.04
N LEU A 10 -41.32 -30.13 51.26
CA LEU A 10 -40.69 -29.02 52.02
C LEU A 10 -39.16 -28.77 51.94
N THR A 11 -38.72 -27.60 51.43
CA THR A 11 -38.44 -26.33 52.17
C THR A 11 -37.10 -26.39 52.93
N ALA A 12 -35.98 -25.96 52.34
CA ALA A 12 -35.44 -24.60 52.28
C ALA A 12 -34.36 -24.27 53.32
N ARG A 13 -33.34 -23.56 52.80
CA ARG A 13 -32.52 -22.49 53.39
C ARG A 13 -31.06 -22.78 53.77
N ARG A 14 -30.25 -21.98 53.06
CA ARG A 14 -29.13 -21.15 53.54
C ARG A 14 -27.78 -21.85 53.69
N SER A 15 -27.08 -21.89 52.57
CA SER A 15 -25.63 -22.03 52.52
C SER A 15 -24.97 -20.66 52.46
N PHE A 16 -24.18 -20.38 53.50
CA PHE A 16 -22.92 -19.64 53.54
C PHE A 16 -22.81 -18.25 52.88
N ARG A 17 -22.71 -17.23 53.75
CA ARG A 17 -21.97 -16.00 53.47
C ARG A 17 -20.52 -16.17 53.93
N ALA A 18 -19.59 -16.06 52.99
CA ALA A 18 -18.23 -15.56 53.15
C ALA A 18 -17.87 -14.98 51.77
N GLY A 19 -17.44 -13.74 51.56
CA GLY A 19 -16.81 -12.80 52.47
C GLY A 19 -15.49 -12.35 51.85
N VAL A 20 -15.59 -11.43 50.87
CA VAL A 20 -14.58 -10.44 50.42
C VAL A 20 -13.27 -10.95 49.79
N LEU A 21 -13.04 -10.61 48.51
CA LEU A 21 -11.82 -9.95 48.01
C LEU A 21 -12.10 -9.12 46.73
N VAL A 22 -12.02 -7.79 46.88
CA VAL A 22 -11.41 -6.77 45.99
C VAL A 22 -11.50 -7.04 44.47
N ALA A 23 -12.44 -6.46 43.73
CA ALA A 23 -12.43 -5.08 43.18
C ALA A 23 -11.24 -4.75 42.25
N VAL A 24 -11.59 -4.45 41.00
CA VAL A 24 -10.82 -3.70 39.98
C VAL A 24 -9.71 -4.47 39.27
N GLY A 25 -10.11 -5.38 38.38
CA GLY A 25 -9.34 -5.69 37.17
C GLY A 25 -9.94 -4.94 36.00
N VAL A 26 -9.65 -3.64 35.84
CA VAL A 26 -9.84 -2.99 34.55
C VAL A 26 -8.76 -3.57 33.64
N ALA A 27 -9.16 -4.53 32.82
CA ALA A 27 -8.40 -4.87 31.63
C ALA A 27 -8.36 -3.60 30.78
N SER A 28 -7.24 -2.87 30.84
CA SER A 28 -6.92 -1.81 29.89
C SER A 28 -6.64 -2.47 28.54
N ALA A 29 -7.71 -2.90 27.89
CA ALA A 29 -7.77 -3.19 26.48
C ALA A 29 -7.86 -1.85 25.73
N ALA A 30 -7.11 -1.78 24.61
CA ALA A 30 -7.19 -0.75 23.58
C ALA A 30 -6.65 0.66 23.93
N LEU A 31 -5.32 0.81 23.91
CA LEU A 31 -4.66 2.07 23.55
C LEU A 31 -3.60 1.83 22.48
N PHE A 32 -3.99 1.19 21.38
CA PHE A 32 -3.31 1.31 20.09
C PHE A 32 -4.38 1.45 19.00
N GLY A 33 -5.28 2.40 19.19
CA GLY A 33 -6.15 2.89 18.12
C GLY A 33 -5.34 3.78 17.19
N GLY A 34 -4.36 3.21 16.49
CA GLY A 34 -3.77 3.84 15.31
C GLY A 34 -4.79 3.78 14.20
N GLY A 35 -5.76 4.69 14.23
CA GLY A 35 -6.68 4.86 13.11
C GLY A 35 -5.85 5.26 11.88
N THR A 36 -5.66 4.33 10.96
CA THR A 36 -5.13 4.66 9.64
C THR A 36 -6.23 5.44 8.94
N ALA A 37 -6.07 6.76 8.84
CA ALA A 37 -6.89 7.53 7.93
C ALA A 37 -6.58 7.04 6.52
N ALA A 38 -7.47 6.22 5.96
CA ALA A 38 -7.42 5.84 4.56
C ALA A 38 -7.96 7.02 3.76
N ALA A 39 -7.07 7.81 3.14
CA ALA A 39 -7.47 8.86 2.23
C ALA A 39 -8.22 8.26 1.04
N ALA A 40 -9.25 8.96 0.57
CA ALA A 40 -9.92 8.64 -0.67
C ALA A 40 -8.87 8.61 -1.82
N PRO A 41 -8.97 7.64 -2.74
CA PRO A 41 -8.00 7.54 -3.83
C PRO A 41 -8.07 8.78 -4.72
N VAL A 42 -6.90 9.34 -5.04
CA VAL A 42 -6.74 10.45 -6.00
C VAL A 42 -6.09 9.93 -7.27
N THR A 43 -6.56 10.43 -8.41
CA THR A 43 -6.02 10.09 -9.73
C THR A 43 -5.80 11.37 -10.51
N CYS A 44 -4.59 11.56 -11.00
CA CYS A 44 -4.19 12.67 -11.85
C CYS A 44 -3.90 12.13 -13.25
N VAL A 45 -4.38 12.82 -14.28
CA VAL A 45 -4.20 12.40 -15.68
C VAL A 45 -3.85 13.61 -16.54
N SER A 46 -2.86 13.44 -17.41
CA SER A 46 -2.49 14.42 -18.42
C SER A 46 -2.24 13.71 -19.75
N PRO A 47 -2.92 14.07 -20.86
CA PRO A 47 -4.00 15.06 -21.02
C PRO A 47 -5.36 14.65 -20.38
N PRO A 48 -6.37 15.55 -20.24
CA PRO A 48 -6.60 16.76 -21.04
C PRO A 48 -5.94 18.06 -20.52
N SER A 49 -5.57 18.14 -19.25
CA SER A 49 -4.76 19.26 -18.74
C SER A 49 -3.28 18.98 -19.00
N ALA A 50 -2.49 20.03 -19.28
CA ALA A 50 -1.03 19.90 -19.43
C ALA A 50 -0.35 19.47 -18.11
N ASN A 51 -0.96 19.84 -16.99
CA ASN A 51 -0.52 19.48 -15.65
C ASN A 51 -1.74 19.31 -14.75
N ASP A 52 -1.83 18.17 -14.06
CA ASP A 52 -2.89 17.84 -13.12
C ASP A 52 -2.26 17.45 -11.78
N ILE A 53 -2.62 18.16 -10.72
CA ILE A 53 -2.10 17.94 -9.37
C ILE A 53 -3.26 17.96 -8.40
N LEU A 54 -3.42 16.87 -7.65
CA LEU A 54 -4.47 16.73 -6.65
C LEU A 54 -3.87 16.27 -5.33
N VAL A 55 -4.41 16.82 -4.25
CA VAL A 55 -4.12 16.40 -2.88
C VAL A 55 -5.45 16.20 -2.19
N SER A 56 -5.68 15.02 -1.63
CA SER A 56 -6.86 14.70 -0.84
C SER A 56 -6.43 14.08 0.48
N ASP A 57 -6.74 14.76 1.58
CA ASP A 57 -6.36 14.39 2.95
C ASP A 57 -4.86 14.07 3.07
N THR A 58 -4.51 12.79 3.02
CA THR A 58 -3.14 12.28 3.16
C THR A 58 -2.53 11.75 1.87
N ALA A 59 -3.31 11.63 0.78
CA ALA A 59 -2.83 11.13 -0.51
C ALA A 59 -2.62 12.27 -1.51
N SER A 60 -1.60 12.15 -2.37
CA SER A 60 -1.32 13.15 -3.41
C SER A 60 -0.89 12.53 -4.73
N CYS A 61 -1.33 13.14 -5.83
CA CYS A 61 -0.88 12.78 -7.17
C CYS A 61 -0.45 14.01 -7.99
N GLY A 62 0.41 13.77 -8.98
CA GLY A 62 0.78 14.73 -10.01
C GLY A 62 0.99 14.05 -11.36
N ALA A 63 0.41 14.57 -12.42
CA ALA A 63 0.59 14.08 -13.79
C ALA A 63 0.85 15.27 -14.73
N THR A 64 1.97 15.22 -15.45
CA THR A 64 2.36 16.25 -16.42
C THR A 64 2.73 15.57 -17.74
N ALA A 65 2.14 16.01 -18.85
CA ALA A 65 2.48 15.48 -20.16
C ALA A 65 2.58 16.58 -21.23
N GLU A 66 3.63 16.51 -22.06
CA GLU A 66 3.81 17.31 -23.28
C GLU A 66 3.92 16.38 -24.49
N ASP A 67 2.93 16.42 -25.41
CA ASP A 67 2.82 15.48 -26.54
C ASP A 67 2.98 14.00 -26.14
N ALA A 68 2.43 13.64 -24.97
CA ALA A 68 2.68 12.37 -24.29
C ALA A 68 1.47 11.97 -23.42
N PHE A 69 1.63 10.93 -22.58
CA PHE A 69 0.62 10.52 -21.61
C PHE A 69 1.22 10.29 -20.22
N ALA A 70 0.63 10.91 -19.20
CA ALA A 70 1.00 10.72 -17.81
C ALA A 70 -0.22 10.39 -16.95
N ARG A 71 -0.08 9.38 -16.09
CA ARG A 71 -1.11 9.00 -15.11
C ARG A 71 -0.50 8.74 -13.75
N ALA A 72 -1.04 9.34 -12.71
CA ALA A 72 -0.61 9.10 -11.33
C ALA A 72 -1.82 8.74 -10.46
N TYR A 73 -1.67 7.69 -9.66
CA TYR A 73 -2.68 7.22 -8.71
C TYR A 73 -2.08 7.13 -7.31
N ALA A 74 -2.77 7.70 -6.33
CA ALA A 74 -2.37 7.59 -4.93
C ALA A 74 -3.56 7.28 -4.02
N ALA A 75 -3.36 6.40 -3.05
CA ALA A 75 -4.33 6.07 -2.02
C ALA A 75 -3.63 5.75 -0.70
N ASP A 76 -4.38 5.66 0.41
CA ASP A 76 -3.85 5.22 1.71
C ASP A 76 -2.57 5.97 2.13
N SER A 77 -2.59 7.30 2.03
CA SER A 77 -1.43 8.18 2.29
C SER A 77 -0.25 8.04 1.32
N GLY A 78 -0.46 7.48 0.13
CA GLY A 78 0.55 7.38 -0.92
C GLY A 78 0.81 8.71 -1.65
N THR A 79 1.95 8.79 -2.34
CA THR A 79 2.32 9.89 -3.23
C THR A 79 2.76 9.36 -4.58
N ALA A 80 2.12 9.79 -5.66
CA ALA A 80 2.45 9.34 -7.02
C ALA A 80 2.68 10.51 -7.97
N VAL A 81 3.78 10.50 -8.72
CA VAL A 81 4.07 11.52 -9.73
C VAL A 81 4.46 10.87 -11.05
N SER A 82 3.85 11.32 -12.13
CA SER A 82 4.15 10.88 -13.49
C SER A 82 4.44 12.07 -14.39
N VAL A 83 5.55 12.00 -15.12
CA VAL A 83 5.95 13.02 -16.11
C VAL A 83 6.24 12.34 -17.43
N ALA A 84 5.66 12.83 -18.52
CA ALA A 84 5.90 12.28 -19.85
C ALA A 84 6.08 13.37 -20.91
N GLU A 85 7.01 13.17 -21.84
CA GLU A 85 7.29 14.11 -22.93
C GLU A 85 7.54 13.35 -24.25
N SER A 86 7.42 14.02 -25.40
CA SER A 86 7.90 13.50 -26.70
C SER A 86 7.42 12.07 -27.01
N ALA A 87 6.10 11.86 -27.05
CA ALA A 87 5.45 10.57 -27.24
C ALA A 87 5.73 9.51 -26.14
N GLY A 88 6.20 9.92 -24.96
CA GLY A 88 6.36 9.05 -23.80
C GLY A 88 5.03 8.65 -23.13
N ALA A 89 5.07 7.58 -22.34
CA ALA A 89 3.97 7.17 -21.46
C ALA A 89 4.48 6.85 -20.06
N ALA A 90 4.06 7.61 -19.05
CA ALA A 90 4.47 7.43 -17.65
C ALA A 90 3.27 7.10 -16.76
N GLU A 91 3.41 6.06 -15.95
CA GLU A 91 2.40 5.65 -14.98
C GLU A 91 3.01 5.40 -13.60
N ALA A 92 2.42 6.01 -12.56
CA ALA A 92 2.86 5.91 -11.17
C ALA A 92 1.69 5.55 -10.26
N HIS A 93 1.91 4.61 -9.36
CA HIS A 93 0.90 4.11 -8.41
C HIS A 93 1.50 3.99 -7.03
N ALA A 94 0.90 4.64 -6.05
CA ALA A 94 1.38 4.63 -4.68
C ALA A 94 0.27 4.33 -3.67
N THR A 95 0.51 3.37 -2.77
CA THR A 95 -0.40 3.02 -1.67
C THR A 95 0.34 2.89 -0.34
N GLY A 96 -0.39 3.06 0.76
CA GLY A 96 0.03 2.74 2.13
C GLY A 96 1.30 3.46 2.56
N PHE A 97 1.33 4.79 2.43
CA PHE A 97 2.53 5.64 2.65
C PHE A 97 3.66 5.46 1.62
N GLY A 98 3.38 4.79 0.50
CA GLY A 98 4.35 4.58 -0.58
C GLY A 98 4.62 5.84 -1.40
N THR A 99 5.76 5.86 -2.11
CA THR A 99 6.08 6.93 -3.08
C THR A 99 6.46 6.32 -4.42
N ALA A 100 5.72 6.69 -5.48
CA ALA A 100 5.97 6.26 -6.85
C ALA A 100 6.29 7.44 -7.76
N LEU A 101 7.39 7.32 -8.52
CA LEU A 101 7.86 8.32 -9.45
C LEU A 101 8.07 7.66 -10.82
N SER A 102 7.41 8.17 -11.85
CA SER A 102 7.48 7.63 -13.21
C SER A 102 7.80 8.72 -14.22
N ALA A 103 8.77 8.48 -15.08
CA ALA A 103 9.20 9.42 -16.11
C ALA A 103 9.35 8.74 -17.47
N ALA A 104 8.84 9.33 -18.55
CA ALA A 104 8.96 8.76 -19.88
C ALA A 104 9.23 9.83 -20.94
N ARG A 105 10.18 9.60 -21.83
CA ARG A 105 10.44 10.49 -22.97
C ARG A 105 10.83 9.74 -24.24
N ASP A 106 10.71 10.40 -25.38
CA ASP A 106 11.16 9.93 -26.69
C ASP A 106 10.55 8.56 -27.08
N GLY A 107 9.25 8.36 -26.82
CA GLY A 107 8.56 7.08 -27.04
C GLY A 107 8.69 6.04 -25.92
N GLY A 108 9.34 6.40 -24.80
CA GLY A 108 9.56 5.51 -23.66
C GLY A 108 8.28 5.17 -22.91
N ARG A 109 8.28 4.03 -22.21
CA ARG A 109 7.17 3.60 -21.35
C ARG A 109 7.66 3.30 -19.94
N SER A 110 7.13 4.00 -18.95
CA SER A 110 7.61 3.92 -17.58
C SER A 110 6.50 3.58 -16.60
N PHE A 111 6.78 2.67 -15.67
CA PHE A 111 5.81 2.19 -14.70
C PHE A 111 6.46 2.09 -13.31
N ALA A 112 5.91 2.82 -12.34
CA ALA A 112 6.38 2.79 -10.95
C ALA A 112 5.24 2.42 -10.00
N TYR A 113 5.45 1.39 -9.19
CA TYR A 113 4.47 0.88 -8.23
C TYR A 113 5.05 0.79 -6.82
N ALA A 114 4.64 1.72 -5.96
CA ALA A 114 4.95 1.71 -4.54
C ALA A 114 3.77 1.14 -3.74
N LEU A 115 3.88 -0.11 -3.31
CA LEU A 115 2.82 -0.86 -2.66
C LEU A 115 3.05 -0.91 -1.16
N GLY A 116 2.12 -0.38 -0.38
CA GLY A 116 2.17 -0.45 1.08
C GLY A 116 3.43 0.18 1.68
N GLY A 117 3.89 1.34 1.18
CA GLY A 117 5.00 2.06 1.82
C GLY A 117 6.38 1.85 1.20
N GLY A 118 6.45 1.26 0.01
CA GLY A 118 7.68 1.16 -0.77
C GLY A 118 8.07 2.47 -1.48
N LEU A 119 9.29 2.51 -2.00
CA LEU A 119 9.80 3.58 -2.86
C LEU A 119 10.06 3.05 -4.27
N SER A 120 9.28 3.51 -5.25
CA SER A 120 9.37 3.03 -6.63
C SER A 120 9.75 4.17 -7.55
N HIS A 121 10.82 4.01 -8.33
CA HIS A 121 11.25 4.97 -9.32
C HIS A 121 11.44 4.30 -10.67
N SER A 122 10.78 4.82 -11.71
CA SER A 122 10.92 4.34 -13.07
C SER A 122 11.18 5.48 -14.04
N TRP A 123 12.12 5.29 -14.97
CA TRP A 123 12.38 6.23 -16.05
C TRP A 123 12.76 5.51 -17.34
N ALA A 124 11.92 5.66 -18.36
CA ALA A 124 12.19 5.19 -19.72
C ALA A 124 12.55 6.33 -20.69
N GLN A 125 13.51 6.08 -21.58
CA GLN A 125 13.83 6.95 -22.71
C GLN A 125 13.97 6.12 -23.99
N GLY A 126 13.54 6.68 -25.13
CA GLY A 126 13.61 5.99 -26.41
C GLY A 126 12.59 4.85 -26.49
N PRO A 127 12.80 3.81 -27.32
CA PRO A 127 11.88 2.67 -27.41
C PRO A 127 11.91 1.73 -26.18
N ALA A 128 12.40 2.21 -25.03
CA ALA A 128 12.57 1.44 -23.82
C ALA A 128 11.28 1.34 -23.01
N THR A 129 11.16 0.25 -22.26
CA THR A 129 10.18 0.12 -21.19
C THR A 129 10.93 -0.11 -19.87
N THR A 130 10.55 0.65 -18.85
CA THR A 130 11.04 0.46 -17.48
C THR A 130 9.88 0.17 -16.56
N LEU A 131 10.10 -0.73 -15.60
CA LEU A 131 9.14 -1.07 -14.57
C LEU A 131 9.89 -1.18 -13.25
N SER A 132 9.34 -0.58 -12.21
CA SER A 132 9.77 -0.72 -10.82
C SER A 132 8.57 -1.01 -9.94
N VAL A 133 8.75 -1.93 -8.98
CA VAL A 133 7.74 -2.31 -8.00
C VAL A 133 8.44 -2.45 -6.66
N ALA A 134 7.98 -1.71 -5.65
CA ALA A 134 8.51 -1.74 -4.30
C ALA A 134 7.39 -1.98 -3.29
N GLY A 135 7.48 -3.05 -2.50
CA GLY A 135 6.62 -3.32 -1.36
C GLY A 135 7.04 -2.57 -0.08
N TYR A 136 6.36 -2.88 1.03
CA TYR A 136 6.59 -2.28 2.35
C TYR A 136 8.06 -2.28 2.77
N GLY A 137 8.62 -1.10 3.08
CA GLY A 137 9.99 -0.95 3.57
C GLY A 137 11.07 -1.30 2.53
N SER A 138 10.72 -1.35 1.24
CA SER A 138 11.62 -1.68 0.15
C SER A 138 11.73 -0.54 -0.87
N GLY A 139 12.70 -0.65 -1.76
CA GLY A 139 12.95 0.29 -2.85
C GLY A 139 13.20 -0.45 -4.16
N ALA A 140 12.68 0.08 -5.26
CA ALA A 140 12.93 -0.43 -6.59
C ALA A 140 13.11 0.73 -7.56
N THR A 141 14.19 0.68 -8.34
CA THR A 141 14.53 1.67 -9.34
C THR A 141 14.78 0.99 -10.68
N ALA A 142 14.18 1.48 -11.75
CA ALA A 142 14.53 1.15 -13.13
C ALA A 142 14.60 2.44 -13.94
N ASP A 143 15.81 2.92 -14.23
CA ASP A 143 16.02 4.16 -14.98
C ASP A 143 16.98 3.93 -16.15
N THR A 144 17.27 4.99 -16.90
CA THR A 144 18.16 4.96 -18.09
C THR A 144 19.57 4.45 -17.80
N THR A 145 20.02 4.42 -16.54
CA THR A 145 21.34 3.96 -16.11
C THR A 145 21.36 2.50 -15.67
N GLY A 146 20.21 1.93 -15.29
CA GLY A 146 20.11 0.53 -14.90
C GLY A 146 18.95 0.22 -13.98
N VAL A 147 19.11 -0.82 -13.17
CA VAL A 147 18.12 -1.27 -12.18
C VAL A 147 18.74 -1.44 -10.80
N THR A 148 17.96 -1.20 -9.75
CA THR A 148 18.37 -1.42 -8.36
C THR A 148 17.17 -1.85 -7.53
N CYS A 149 17.36 -2.86 -6.69
CA CYS A 149 16.35 -3.39 -5.79
C CYS A 149 16.92 -3.43 -4.37
N VAL A 150 16.20 -2.89 -3.40
CA VAL A 150 16.59 -2.83 -1.99
C VAL A 150 15.44 -3.32 -1.14
N GLY A 151 15.70 -4.26 -0.23
CA GLY A 151 14.68 -4.80 0.67
C GLY A 151 13.75 -5.82 -0.01
N ALA A 152 13.02 -6.56 0.81
CA ALA A 152 12.13 -7.62 0.35
C ALA A 152 10.92 -7.07 -0.42
N GLN A 153 10.42 -7.83 -1.39
CA GLN A 153 9.30 -7.44 -2.26
C GLN A 153 9.63 -6.28 -3.20
N SER A 154 10.87 -6.27 -3.72
CA SER A 154 11.28 -5.32 -4.75
C SER A 154 11.53 -6.04 -6.08
N PHE A 155 11.11 -5.42 -7.18
CA PHE A 155 11.33 -5.88 -8.55
C PHE A 155 11.54 -4.69 -9.47
N ALA A 156 12.52 -4.78 -10.37
CA ALA A 156 12.74 -3.75 -11.37
C ALA A 156 13.30 -4.35 -12.66
N VAL A 157 12.95 -3.76 -13.80
CA VAL A 157 13.45 -4.17 -15.13
C VAL A 157 13.56 -2.95 -16.04
N ASN A 158 14.61 -2.94 -16.88
CA ASN A 158 14.82 -1.98 -17.95
C ASN A 158 15.13 -2.72 -19.26
N THR A 159 14.28 -2.54 -20.28
CA THR A 159 14.45 -3.22 -21.58
C THR A 159 15.54 -2.62 -22.46
N ALA A 160 15.98 -1.37 -22.23
CA ALA A 160 17.09 -0.77 -22.98
C ALA A 160 18.43 -1.39 -22.61
N THR A 161 18.64 -1.65 -21.31
CA THR A 161 19.88 -2.25 -20.80
C THR A 161 19.79 -3.78 -20.70
N GLY A 162 18.58 -4.33 -20.74
CA GLY A 162 18.32 -5.76 -20.49
C GLY A 162 18.50 -6.15 -19.02
N GLN A 163 18.72 -5.20 -18.13
CA GLN A 163 18.92 -5.45 -16.71
C GLN A 163 17.60 -5.64 -15.98
N TRP A 164 17.61 -6.52 -14.98
CA TRP A 164 16.51 -6.72 -14.07
C TRP A 164 17.03 -7.10 -12.68
N CYS A 165 16.24 -6.83 -11.66
CA CYS A 165 16.49 -7.27 -10.30
C CYS A 165 15.19 -7.72 -9.63
N ALA A 166 15.31 -8.63 -8.68
CA ALA A 166 14.20 -9.10 -7.86
C ALA A 166 14.74 -9.50 -6.48
N VAL A 167 14.11 -9.00 -5.43
CA VAL A 167 14.38 -9.40 -4.05
C VAL A 167 13.05 -9.85 -3.43
N GLY A 168 12.89 -11.16 -3.28
CA GLY A 168 11.67 -11.74 -2.74
C GLY A 168 11.63 -11.80 -1.21
N VAL A 169 10.49 -12.20 -0.67
CA VAL A 169 10.35 -12.70 0.71
C VAL A 169 10.74 -14.17 0.74
N GLY A 170 12.03 -14.45 0.61
CA GLY A 170 12.57 -15.78 0.87
C GLY A 170 12.86 -15.91 2.36
N SER A 171 12.19 -16.83 3.05
CA SER A 171 12.64 -17.30 4.36
C SER A 171 14.05 -17.85 4.20
N THR A 172 15.07 -17.08 4.58
CA THR A 172 16.38 -17.65 4.83
C THR A 172 16.19 -18.62 6.00
N PRO A 173 16.41 -19.94 5.82
CA PRO A 173 16.52 -20.81 6.98
C PRO A 173 17.62 -20.23 7.86
N ARG A 174 17.31 -19.97 9.12
CA ARG A 174 18.34 -19.66 10.13
C ARG A 174 19.19 -20.90 10.39
#